data_AF-A0A972II13-F1
#
_entry.id   AF-A0A972II13-F1
#
_cell.length_a   1.000
_cell.length_b   1.000
_cell.length_c   1.000
_cell.angle_alpha   90.00
_cell.angle_beta   90.00
_cell.angle_gamma   90.00
#
_symmetry.space_group_name_H-M   'P 1'
#
loop_
_entity.id
_entity.type
_entity.pdbx_description
1 polymer ?
#
loop_
_entity_poly.entity_id
_entity_poly.type
_entity_poly.pdbx_seq_one_letter_code
_entity_poly.pdbx_strand_id
1 'polypeptide(L)'
;MGSQGVSRRGFLKGALATGGAAATATALGGCQQAPQSPNVPSKWDKDADVVVVGGGGTGCAAAISAAEAGAKVILLEVAPALGGSSALCV
;
A
#
# COMPACT_ATOMS: atom_id res chain seq x y z
N MET A 1 11.57 -19.85 -21.61
CA MET A 1 11.97 -18.71 -20.74
C MET A 1 10.84 -17.68 -20.79
N GLY A 2 9.92 -17.61 -19.83
CA GLY A 2 10.15 -17.25 -18.43
C GLY A 2 9.77 -15.77 -18.25
N SER A 3 8.46 -15.50 -18.24
CA SER A 3 7.84 -14.16 -18.19
C SER A 3 8.24 -13.38 -16.93
N GLN A 4 8.87 -12.21 -17.11
CA GLN A 4 9.19 -11.27 -16.03
C GLN A 4 8.09 -10.22 -15.93
N GLY A 5 7.30 -10.31 -14.85
CA GLY A 5 6.15 -9.44 -14.61
C GLY A 5 6.53 -7.97 -14.42
N VAL A 6 5.69 -7.07 -14.95
CA VAL A 6 5.85 -5.62 -14.82
C VAL A 6 5.80 -5.19 -13.36
N SER A 7 6.84 -4.49 -12.88
CA SER A 7 6.89 -3.93 -11.52
C SER A 7 6.11 -2.61 -11.45
N ARG A 8 5.54 -2.28 -10.27
CA ARG A 8 4.74 -1.05 -10.02
C ARG A 8 5.45 0.24 -10.46
N ARG A 9 6.78 0.27 -10.30
CA ARG A 9 7.66 1.37 -10.76
C ARG A 9 7.80 1.43 -12.29
N GLY A 10 7.66 0.28 -12.96
CA GLY A 10 7.60 0.16 -14.42
C GLY A 10 6.22 0.54 -14.99
N PHE A 11 5.14 0.29 -14.25
CA PHE A 11 3.77 0.62 -14.69
C PHE A 11 3.52 2.13 -14.71
N LEU A 12 4.00 2.86 -13.69
CA LEU A 12 3.88 4.33 -13.64
C LEU A 12 4.75 5.02 -14.72
N LYS A 13 5.85 4.39 -15.14
CA LYS A 13 6.66 4.82 -16.28
C LYS A 13 6.00 4.50 -17.64
N GLY A 14 5.15 3.47 -17.70
CA GLY A 14 4.42 3.06 -18.91
C GLY A 14 3.19 3.92 -19.20
N ALA A 15 2.47 4.38 -18.16
CA ALA A 15 1.25 5.18 -18.31
C ALA A 15 1.50 6.59 -18.90
N LEU A 16 2.72 7.12 -18.84
CA LEU A 16 3.09 8.40 -19.45
C LEU A 16 3.67 8.25 -20.87
N ALA A 17 4.00 7.02 -21.31
CA ALA A 17 4.66 6.77 -22.59
C ALA A 17 3.71 6.39 -23.74
N THR A 18 2.42 6.19 -23.48
CA THR A 18 1.41 5.93 -24.52
C THR A 18 0.26 6.92 -24.41
N GLY A 19 0.53 8.17 -24.78
CA GLY A 19 -0.52 9.13 -25.06
C GLY A 19 -1.37 8.69 -26.26
N GLY A 20 -2.69 8.88 -26.15
CA GLY A 20 -3.59 8.98 -27.30
C GLY A 20 -4.44 7.75 -27.64
N ALA A 21 -5.74 7.88 -27.35
CA ALA A 21 -6.87 7.32 -28.09
C ALA A 21 -6.91 5.80 -28.39
N ALA A 22 -7.56 5.01 -27.52
CA ALA A 22 -8.50 3.95 -27.91
C ALA A 22 -9.09 3.23 -26.70
N ALA A 23 -10.32 2.74 -26.87
CA ALA A 23 -11.05 1.79 -26.02
C ALA A 23 -11.74 2.36 -24.77
N THR A 24 -12.74 3.20 -25.03
CA THR A 24 -14.07 2.95 -24.47
C THR A 24 -14.43 1.45 -24.55
N ALA A 25 -15.03 0.90 -23.49
CA ALA A 25 -15.69 -0.42 -23.40
C ALA A 25 -14.89 -1.63 -22.87
N THR A 26 -14.64 -1.66 -21.56
CA THR A 26 -14.80 -2.88 -20.71
C THR A 26 -15.21 -2.42 -19.31
N ALA A 27 -16.48 -2.11 -19.07
CA ALA A 27 -17.46 -3.07 -18.55
C ALA A 27 -17.11 -3.55 -17.12
N LEU A 28 -17.57 -2.79 -16.11
CA LEU A 28 -18.40 -3.21 -14.96
C LEU A 28 -18.25 -4.63 -14.32
N GLY A 29 -17.16 -5.36 -14.52
CA GLY A 29 -16.95 -6.73 -14.02
C GLY A 29 -15.77 -6.89 -13.06
N GLY A 30 -15.43 -5.84 -12.31
CA GLY A 30 -14.17 -5.73 -11.57
C GLY A 30 -14.03 -6.50 -10.27
N CYS A 31 -14.85 -7.53 -9.98
CA CYS A 31 -14.48 -8.50 -8.95
C CYS A 31 -13.41 -9.45 -9.51
N GLN A 32 -12.24 -8.92 -9.85
CA GLN A 32 -11.04 -9.73 -9.91
C GLN A 32 -10.71 -10.09 -8.46
N GLN A 33 -11.18 -11.25 -8.02
CA GLN A 33 -10.68 -11.90 -6.81
C GLN A 33 -9.16 -11.97 -7.00
N ALA A 34 -8.44 -11.10 -6.29
CA ALA A 34 -7.00 -11.10 -6.33
C ALA A 34 -6.55 -12.54 -6.00
N PRO A 35 -5.68 -13.18 -6.81
CA PRO A 35 -5.18 -14.50 -6.50
C PRO A 35 -4.67 -14.49 -5.06
N GLN A 36 -5.20 -15.39 -4.23
CA GLN A 36 -4.80 -15.46 -2.83
C GLN A 36 -3.29 -15.64 -2.79
N SER A 37 -2.59 -14.66 -2.21
CA SER A 37 -1.13 -14.61 -2.20
C SER A 37 -0.59 -15.96 -1.71
N PRO A 38 0.22 -16.69 -2.49
CA PRO A 38 0.66 -18.05 -2.16
C PRO A 38 1.64 -18.11 -0.96
N ASN A 39 1.78 -17.01 -0.20
CA ASN A 39 2.71 -16.86 0.90
C ASN A 39 2.01 -16.13 2.06
N VAL A 40 0.98 -16.76 2.61
CA VAL A 40 0.48 -16.40 3.94
C VAL A 40 1.22 -17.33 4.92
N PRO A 41 2.06 -16.80 5.82
CA PRO A 41 2.78 -17.63 6.77
C PRO A 41 1.83 -18.30 7.74
N SER A 42 2.17 -19.52 8.17
CA SER A 42 1.40 -20.27 9.17
C SER A 42 1.53 -19.70 10.59
N LYS A 43 2.53 -18.84 10.82
CA LYS A 43 2.79 -18.19 12.10
C LYS A 43 3.17 -16.73 11.86
N TRP A 44 2.59 -15.84 12.67
CA TRP A 44 2.91 -14.41 12.70
C TRP A 44 3.73 -14.07 13.94
N ASP A 45 4.66 -13.13 13.82
CA ASP A 45 5.46 -12.64 14.95
C ASP A 45 4.65 -11.74 15.88
N LYS A 46 3.69 -10.99 15.32
CA LYS A 46 2.80 -10.08 16.03
C LYS A 46 1.41 -10.08 15.41
N ASP A 47 0.42 -9.83 16.25
CA ASP A 47 -0.99 -9.63 15.90
C ASP A 47 -1.42 -8.20 16.29
N ALA A 48 -2.40 -7.65 15.57
CA ALA A 48 -2.95 -6.31 15.79
C ALA A 48 -4.35 -6.23 15.19
N ASP A 49 -5.18 -5.33 15.71
CA ASP A 49 -6.48 -5.00 15.12
C ASP A 49 -6.29 -4.09 13.90
N VAL A 50 -5.28 -3.21 13.94
CA VAL A 50 -4.94 -2.28 12.86
C VAL A 50 -3.42 -2.25 12.64
N VAL A 51 -3.00 -2.39 11.38
CA VAL A 51 -1.60 -2.21 10.96
C VAL A 51 -1.52 -0.99 10.05
N VAL A 52 -0.76 0.03 10.47
CA VAL A 52 -0.51 1.25 9.68
C VAL A 52 0.88 1.15 9.05
N VAL A 53 0.95 1.33 7.72
CA VAL A 53 2.20 1.32 6.96
C VAL A 53 2.53 2.73 6.50
N GLY A 54 3.64 3.27 6.99
CA GLY A 54 4.08 4.66 6.83
C GLY A 54 3.84 5.47 8.11
N GLY A 55 4.91 6.01 8.68
CA GLY A 55 4.95 6.86 9.86
C GLY A 55 5.06 8.35 9.55
N GLY A 56 4.53 8.80 8.42
CA GLY A 56 4.35 10.23 8.11
C GLY A 56 3.21 10.87 8.93
N GLY A 57 2.97 12.18 8.78
CA GLY A 57 1.92 12.87 9.55
C GLY A 57 0.55 12.20 9.50
N THR A 58 0.13 11.75 8.30
CA THR A 58 -1.13 11.01 8.11
C THR A 58 -1.12 9.64 8.80
N GLY A 59 -0.01 8.91 8.72
CA GLY A 59 0.11 7.57 9.32
C GLY A 59 0.12 7.62 10.84
N CYS A 60 0.85 8.58 11.41
CA CYS A 60 0.81 8.83 12.85
C CYS A 60 -0.59 9.23 13.32
N ALA A 61 -1.27 10.15 12.62
CA ALA A 61 -2.63 10.54 12.95
C ALA A 61 -3.59 9.34 12.91
N ALA A 62 -3.53 8.52 11.86
CA ALA A 62 -4.35 7.32 11.74
C ALA A 62 -4.10 6.31 12.86
N ALA A 63 -2.84 6.08 13.22
CA ALA A 63 -2.47 5.17 14.30
C ALA A 63 -2.97 5.67 15.67
N ILE A 64 -2.83 6.97 15.94
CA ILE A 64 -3.33 7.59 17.17
C ILE A 64 -4.84 7.45 17.26
N SER A 65 -5.58 7.85 16.21
CA SER A 65 -7.05 7.76 16.23
C SER A 65 -7.55 6.33 16.40
N ALA A 66 -6.89 5.34 15.79
CA ALA A 66 -7.24 3.93 15.99
C ALA A 66 -6.95 3.46 17.42
N ALA A 67 -5.82 3.87 18.00
CA ALA A 67 -5.48 3.54 19.38
C ALA A 67 -6.43 4.19 20.39
N GLU A 68 -6.84 5.46 20.17
CA GLU A 68 -7.84 6.15 20.98
C GLU A 68 -9.22 5.49 20.92
N ALA A 69 -9.55 4.85 19.79
CA ALA A 69 -10.75 4.02 19.65
C ALA A 69 -10.62 2.64 20.33
N GLY A 70 -9.48 2.35 20.98
CA GLY A 70 -9.24 1.12 21.74
C GLY A 70 -8.63 -0.04 20.93
N ALA A 71 -8.19 0.20 19.69
CA ALA A 71 -7.57 -0.84 18.87
C ALA A 71 -6.12 -1.12 19.30
N LYS A 72 -5.68 -2.38 19.20
CA LYS A 72 -4.26 -2.75 19.23
C LYS A 72 -3.63 -2.37 17.88
N VAL A 73 -2.79 -1.34 17.87
CA VAL A 73 -2.20 -0.79 16.63
C VAL A 73 -0.71 -1.13 16.51
N ILE A 74 -0.28 -1.53 15.31
CA ILE A 74 1.14 -1.59 14.92
C ILE A 74 1.38 -0.57 13.81
N LEU A 75 2.32 0.35 14.01
CA LEU A 75 2.79 1.29 12.99
C LEU A 75 4.17 0.86 12.48
N LEU A 76 4.35 0.79 11.17
CA LEU A 76 5.60 0.43 10.50
C LEU A 76 6.09 1.59 9.65
N GLU A 77 7.34 2.00 9.81
CA GLU A 77 8.01 3.00 8.98
C GLU A 77 9.29 2.41 8.39
N VAL A 78 9.58 2.73 7.13
CA VAL A 78 10.78 2.23 6.44
C VAL A 78 12.01 3.08 6.77
N ALA A 79 11.81 4.37 7.04
CA ALA A 79 12.85 5.27 7.51
C ALA A 79 13.21 5.01 8.98
N PRO A 80 14.43 5.39 9.41
CA PRO A 80 14.84 5.26 10.82
C PRO A 80 14.10 6.22 11.76
N ALA A 81 13.30 7.16 11.23
CA ALA A 81 12.56 8.14 11.99
C ALA A 81 11.18 8.38 11.37
N LEU A 82 10.24 8.83 12.21
CA LEU A 82 8.90 9.23 11.79
C LEU A 82 8.90 10.59 11.07
N GLY A 83 7.75 10.92 10.49
CA GLY A 83 7.44 12.23 9.92
C GLY A 83 7.35 12.24 8.40
N GLY A 84 8.14 11.41 7.69
CA GLY A 84 8.10 11.37 6.22
C GLY A 84 8.24 12.77 5.60
N SER A 85 7.41 13.10 4.61
CA SER A 85 7.39 14.46 4.05
C SER A 85 6.97 15.52 5.07
N SER A 86 6.12 15.18 6.04
CA SER A 86 5.67 16.12 7.08
C SER A 86 6.80 16.60 8.00
N ALA A 87 7.93 15.89 8.06
CA ALA A 87 9.11 16.36 8.79
C ALA A 87 9.91 17.43 8.04
N LEU A 88 9.67 17.62 6.74
CA LEU A 88 10.43 18.54 5.88
C LEU A 88 9.72 19.89 5.68
N CYS A 89 8.40 19.91 5.80
CA CYS A 89 7.64 21.15 5.83
C CYS A 89 7.68 21.72 7.26
N VAL A 90 8.61 22.64 7.51
CA VAL A 90 8.57 23.55 8.66
C VAL A 90 7.67 24.74 8.37
#